data_AF-A0A5R2N329-F1
#
_entry.id   AF-A0A5R2N329-F1
#
_cell.length_a   1.000
_cell.length_b   1.000
_cell.length_c   1.000
_cell.angle_alpha   90.00
_cell.angle_beta   90.00
_cell.angle_gamma   90.00
#
_symmetry.space_group_name_H-M   'P 1'
#
loop_
_entity.id
_entity.type
_entity.pdbx_description
1 polymer ?
#
loop_
_entity_poly.entity_id
_entity_poly.type
_entity_poly.pdbx_seq_one_letter_code
_entity_poly.pdbx_strand_id
1 'polypeptide(L)' 'PQTAFALDDVKGVAVVVEKAEDRGLVKCARSWRYTADVGQDPEFPDVSARDAAVLHELKALGRL' A
#
# COMPACT_ATOMS: atom_id res chain seq x y z
N PRO A 1 8.01 17.89 14.66
CA PRO A 1 6.98 17.23 15.51
C PRO A 1 7.63 16.69 16.78
N GLN A 2 6.95 16.68 17.93
CA GLN A 2 7.56 16.28 19.21
C GLN A 2 7.98 14.79 19.26
N THR A 3 7.33 13.94 18.47
CA THR A 3 7.59 12.48 18.39
C THR A 3 8.54 12.09 17.25
N ALA A 4 9.09 13.07 16.52
CA ALA A 4 9.95 12.79 15.38
C ALA A 4 11.35 12.36 15.83
N PHE A 5 11.89 11.32 15.21
CA PHE A 5 13.29 10.95 15.33
C PHE A 5 14.17 11.94 14.56
N ALA A 6 15.22 12.45 15.18
CA ALA A 6 16.20 13.33 14.55
C ALA A 6 17.62 12.90 14.94
N LEU A 7 18.56 13.06 14.02
CA LEU A 7 19.98 12.80 14.24
C LEU A 7 20.71 14.10 14.56
N ASP A 8 21.61 14.07 15.54
CA ASP A 8 22.33 15.26 16.00
C ASP A 8 23.27 15.84 14.93
N ASP A 9 23.83 14.99 14.07
CA ASP A 9 24.76 15.35 12.99
C ASP A 9 24.05 15.76 11.68
N VAL A 10 22.75 15.49 11.53
CA VAL A 10 21.96 15.87 10.35
C VAL A 10 20.97 16.98 10.71
N LYS A 11 21.41 18.23 10.61
CA LYS A 11 20.58 19.40 10.93
C LYS A 11 19.44 19.58 9.92
N GLY A 12 18.27 19.92 10.42
CA GLY A 12 17.09 20.25 9.61
C GLY A 12 16.26 19.06 9.14
N VAL A 13 16.64 17.82 9.47
CA VAL A 13 15.90 16.60 9.12
C VAL A 13 15.33 15.94 10.35
N ALA A 14 14.05 15.57 10.30
CA ALA A 14 13.39 14.75 11.31
C ALA A 14 12.38 13.82 10.64
N VAL A 15 12.25 12.59 11.14
CA VAL A 15 11.41 11.53 10.58
C VAL A 15 10.34 11.15 11.59
N VAL A 16 9.08 11.10 11.12
CA VAL A 16 7.98 10.48 11.86
C VAL A 16 7.62 9.18 11.15
N VAL A 17 7.59 8.09 11.89
CA VAL A 17 7.14 6.78 11.41
C VAL A 17 5.73 6.54 11.93
N GLU A 18 4.81 6.24 11.03
CA GLU A 18 3.40 5.97 11.33
C GLU A 18 2.97 4.67 10.66
N LYS A 19 1.96 4.00 11.20
CA LYS A 19 1.37 2.84 10.53
C LYS A 19 0.52 3.32 9.36
N ALA A 20 0.56 2.58 8.26
CA ALA A 20 -0.24 2.90 7.09
C ALA A 20 -1.75 2.74 7.36
N GLU A 21 -2.11 1.79 8.22
CA GLU A 21 -3.48 1.59 8.69
C GLU A 21 -4.04 2.83 9.40
N ASP A 22 -3.22 3.54 10.19
CA ASP A 22 -3.62 4.76 10.90
C ASP A 22 -3.96 5.90 9.92
N ARG A 23 -3.46 5.81 8.67
CA ARG A 23 -3.79 6.71 7.56
C ARG A 23 -4.95 6.21 6.69
N GLY A 24 -5.62 5.13 7.10
CA GLY A 24 -6.74 4.53 6.36
C GLY A 24 -6.34 3.72 5.13
N LEU A 25 -5.06 3.35 5.01
CA LEU A 25 -4.60 2.50 3.92
C LEU A 25 -4.77 1.02 4.25
N VAL A 26 -5.01 0.21 3.24
CA VAL A 26 -5.23 -1.24 3.38
C VAL A 26 -4.11 -1.99 2.68
N LYS A 27 -3.63 -3.07 3.31
CA LYS A 27 -2.62 -3.97 2.74
C LYS A 27 -3.23 -4.80 1.61
N CYS A 28 -2.67 -4.69 0.41
CA CYS A 28 -3.04 -5.57 -0.70
C CYS A 28 -2.55 -7.01 -0.44
N ALA A 29 -3.44 -7.99 -0.61
CA ALA A 29 -3.12 -9.41 -0.37
C ALA A 29 -2.00 -9.95 -1.26
N ARG A 30 -1.88 -9.46 -2.50
CA ARG A 30 -0.92 -9.93 -3.50
C ARG A 30 0.46 -9.27 -3.39
N SER A 31 0.53 -7.94 -3.46
CA SER A 31 1.81 -7.20 -3.46
C SER A 31 2.27 -6.73 -2.08
N TRP A 32 1.43 -6.84 -1.04
CA TRP A 32 1.68 -6.35 0.32
C TRP A 32 1.87 -4.84 0.46
N ARG A 33 1.65 -4.09 -0.63
CA ARG A 33 1.63 -2.62 -0.60
C ARG A 33 0.37 -2.13 0.13
N TYR A 34 0.53 -1.14 0.99
CA TYR A 34 -0.60 -0.40 1.57
C TYR A 34 -1.07 0.70 0.62
N THR A 35 -2.37 0.76 0.37
CA THR A 35 -2.96 1.70 -0.59
C THR A 35 -4.45 1.91 -0.31
N ALA A 36 -5.03 2.97 -0.87
CA ALA A 36 -6.42 3.38 -0.64
C ALA A 36 -7.41 2.73 -1.62
N ASP A 37 -6.92 1.98 -2.60
CA ASP A 37 -7.69 1.40 -3.71
C ASP A 37 -7.83 -0.13 -3.61
N VAL A 38 -7.54 -0.73 -2.45
CA VAL A 38 -7.85 -2.14 -2.22
C VAL A 38 -9.37 -2.34 -2.21
N GLY A 39 -9.85 -3.33 -2.97
CA GLY A 39 -11.26 -3.69 -3.03
C GLY A 39 -12.13 -2.86 -3.98
N GLN A 40 -11.51 -1.97 -4.78
CA GLN A 40 -12.24 -1.23 -5.82
C GLN A 40 -12.67 -2.11 -7.00
N ASP A 41 -11.99 -3.23 -7.21
CA ASP A 41 -12.41 -4.25 -8.16
C ASP A 41 -13.23 -5.34 -7.45
N PRO A 42 -14.53 -5.51 -7.77
CA PRO A 42 -15.37 -6.48 -7.07
C PRO A 42 -15.02 -7.93 -7.38
N GLU A 43 -14.33 -8.21 -8.48
CA GLU A 43 -13.87 -9.58 -8.81
C GLU A 43 -12.66 -9.98 -7.96
N PHE A 44 -11.82 -9.00 -7.60
CA PHE A 44 -10.65 -9.20 -6.75
C PHE A 44 -10.68 -8.25 -5.52
N PRO A 45 -11.58 -8.51 -4.55
CA PRO A 45 -11.90 -7.56 -3.47
C PRO A 45 -10.78 -7.36 -2.43
N ASP A 46 -9.75 -8.20 -2.44
CA ASP A 46 -8.64 -8.21 -1.50
C ASP A 46 -7.34 -7.60 -2.05
N VAL A 47 -7.37 -7.10 -3.30
CA VAL A 47 -6.20 -6.49 -3.94
C VAL A 47 -6.43 -5.05 -4.39
N SER A 48 -5.32 -4.34 -4.58
CA SER A 48 -5.33 -2.98 -5.16
C SER A 48 -5.74 -2.98 -6.62
N ALA A 49 -6.25 -1.86 -7.14
CA ALA A 49 -6.67 -1.73 -8.54
C ALA A 49 -5.55 -2.12 -9.53
N ARG A 50 -4.29 -1.76 -9.24
CA ARG A 50 -3.12 -2.18 -10.03
C ARG A 50 -3.01 -3.71 -10.10
N ASP A 51 -3.15 -4.38 -8.97
CA ASP A 51 -2.95 -5.83 -8.89
C ASP A 51 -4.15 -6.58 -9.48
N ALA A 52 -5.36 -6.04 -9.33
CA ALA A 52 -6.56 -6.53 -10.00
C ALA A 52 -6.42 -6.49 -11.54
N ALA A 53 -5.89 -5.39 -12.11
CA ALA A 53 -5.67 -5.28 -13.56
C ALA A 53 -4.78 -6.43 -14.09
N VAL A 54 -3.72 -6.77 -13.37
CA VAL A 54 -2.85 -7.89 -13.75
C VAL A 54 -3.54 -9.26 -13.56
N LEU A 55 -4.40 -9.42 -12.54
CA LEU A 55 -5.18 -10.65 -12.38
C LEU A 55 -6.18 -10.81 -13.52
N HIS A 56 -6.80 -9.73 -13.99
CA HIS A 56 -7.64 -9.75 -15.21
C HIS A 56 -6.86 -10.17 -16.45
N GLU A 57 -5.66 -9.64 -16.66
CA GLU A 57 -4.78 -10.05 -17.76
C GLU A 57 -4.41 -11.54 -17.68
N LEU A 58 -4.03 -12.02 -16.51
CA LEU A 58 -3.72 -13.44 -16.29
C LEU A 58 -4.94 -14.34 -16.51
N LYS A 59 -6.13 -13.91 -16.07
CA LYS A 59 -7.39 -14.62 -16.30
C LYS A 59 -7.72 -14.70 -17.79
N ALA A 60 -7.60 -13.60 -18.52
CA ALA A 60 -7.80 -13.56 -19.96
C ALA A 60 -6.85 -14.49 -20.74
N LEU A 61 -5.63 -14.69 -20.22
CA LEU A 61 -4.64 -15.62 -20.76
C LEU A 61 -4.84 -17.08 -20.30
N GLY A 62 -5.79 -17.38 -19.42
CA GLY A 62 -6.00 -18.72 -18.84
C GLY A 62 -4.89 -19.15 -17.89
N ARG A 63 -4.26 -18.19 -17.19
CA ARG A 63 -3.09 -18.38 -16.30
C ARG A 63 -3.40 -18.04 -14.84
N LEU A 64 -4.68 -17.97 -14.48
CA LEU A 64 -5.15 -17.69 -13.12
C LEU A 64 -5.56 -18.98 -12.42
#